data_AF-A0A6A5V7U2-F1
#
_entry.id   AF-A0A6A5V7U2-F1
#
_cell.length_a   1.000
_cell.length_b   1.000
_cell.length_c   1.000
_cell.angle_alpha   90.00
_cell.angle_beta   90.00
_cell.angle_gamma   90.00
#
_symmetry.space_group_name_H-M   'P 1'
#
loop_
_entity.id
_entity.type
_entity.pdbx_description
1 polymer ?
#
loop_
_entity_poly.entity_id
_entity_poly.type
_entity_poly.pdbx_seq_one_letter_code
_entity_poly.pdbx_strand_id
1 'polypeptide(L)'
;MRRNSANGNEVLVGTRYGGSHAELLARVFDQWAPSRLPKFVNESISVPPKVRQIILGNSPYASYLPSHLRAIVDEALQQITAEEGSNLALNDAKESGCWTINTVAIDFLQTLHGTVRSRIRQLVLLEDRKSMAFQESHALGLISFCHQNPRLRIHRLVDLWRTCFTPERYGGGFSGTPTAITPEFAAASAYSWIVEAHALAAAGMPTEAFKLTFDAPPSHLQSFYNTFNRNAAIQEAFEGCFERGYILQSSEEFYVRFRASTCLVSDTFPSAIRDLIQGTSMVEMGVEEGELWDTEQLIKCAKGWTIREWEYEKNAQRNN
;
A
#
# COMPACT_ATOMS: atom_id res chain seq x y z
N MET A 1 -0.16 46.66 -25.82
CA MET A 1 -1.64 46.68 -25.86
C MET A 1 -2.06 45.44 -26.65
N ARG A 2 -2.86 44.46 -26.22
CA ARG A 2 -3.75 44.23 -25.06
C ARG A 2 -3.49 42.82 -24.51
N ARG A 3 -3.81 42.64 -23.22
CA ARG A 3 -3.90 41.37 -22.48
C ARG A 3 -5.12 40.55 -22.92
N ASN A 4 -5.04 39.22 -22.85
CA ASN A 4 -5.78 38.35 -21.90
C ASN A 4 -5.95 36.92 -22.45
N SER A 5 -5.31 35.94 -21.82
CA SER A 5 -5.99 34.74 -21.34
C SER A 5 -5.28 34.27 -20.08
N ALA A 6 -5.75 34.81 -18.95
CA ALA A 6 -5.51 34.27 -17.63
C ALA A 6 -6.24 32.93 -17.53
N ASN A 7 -5.47 31.86 -17.31
CA ASN A 7 -5.80 30.61 -16.63
C ASN A 7 -4.68 29.63 -16.96
N GLY A 8 -3.50 29.90 -16.39
CA GLY A 8 -2.31 29.08 -16.53
C GLY A 8 -2.43 27.84 -15.67
N ASN A 9 -3.07 26.80 -16.22
CA ASN A 9 -2.94 25.43 -15.75
C ASN A 9 -1.84 24.77 -16.58
N GLU A 10 -0.57 24.95 -16.19
CA GLU A 10 0.53 24.18 -16.77
C GLU A 10 0.74 22.91 -15.94
N VAL A 11 0.60 21.77 -16.60
CA VAL A 11 1.06 20.46 -16.11
C VAL A 11 2.50 20.31 -16.59
N LEU A 12 3.46 20.44 -15.67
CA LEU A 12 4.85 20.14 -15.99
C LEU A 12 5.03 18.62 -16.03
N VAL A 13 5.51 18.13 -17.18
CA VAL A 13 5.90 16.74 -17.41
C VAL A 13 7.41 16.74 -17.67
N GLY A 14 8.18 16.20 -16.73
CA GLY A 14 9.64 16.04 -16.86
C GLY A 14 10.00 14.58 -17.11
N THR A 15 10.96 14.34 -18.01
CA THR A 15 11.57 13.01 -18.27
C THR A 15 13.08 13.14 -18.32
N ARG A 16 13.85 12.23 -17.68
CA ARG A 16 15.21 11.89 -18.12
C ARG A 16 15.75 10.60 -17.45
N TYR A 17 16.04 9.58 -18.27
CA TYR A 17 17.42 9.12 -18.55
C TYR A 17 17.48 8.12 -19.72
N GLY A 18 18.63 8.13 -20.41
CA GLY A 18 19.07 7.11 -21.35
C GLY A 18 20.43 6.57 -20.88
N GLY A 19 20.59 5.24 -20.88
CA GLY A 19 21.81 4.55 -20.48
C GLY A 19 21.53 3.06 -20.25
N SER A 20 22.34 2.19 -20.86
CA SER A 20 22.11 0.76 -21.00
C SER A 20 22.34 -0.07 -19.74
N HIS A 21 21.53 -1.12 -19.60
CA HIS A 21 21.70 -2.31 -18.76
C HIS A 21 23.14 -2.83 -18.69
N ALA A 22 23.66 -3.04 -17.48
CA ALA A 22 24.23 -4.32 -17.02
C ALA A 22 24.72 -4.21 -15.57
N GLU A 23 24.50 -5.28 -14.80
CA GLU A 23 25.10 -5.60 -13.48
C GLU A 23 24.57 -4.89 -12.22
N LEU A 24 23.60 -5.50 -11.52
CA LEU A 24 23.66 -5.66 -10.05
C LEU A 24 22.56 -6.61 -9.50
N LEU A 25 22.80 -7.93 -9.55
CA LEU A 25 22.10 -8.91 -8.73
C LEU A 25 23.13 -9.65 -7.86
N ALA A 26 23.44 -9.09 -6.69
CA ALA A 26 23.97 -9.84 -5.54
C ALA A 26 23.92 -9.00 -4.26
N ARG A 27 23.37 -9.60 -3.18
CA ARG A 27 23.42 -9.18 -1.76
C ARG A 27 22.29 -8.27 -1.26
N VAL A 28 21.08 -8.83 -1.24
CA VAL A 28 19.95 -8.33 -0.45
C VAL A 28 20.14 -8.83 0.99
N PHE A 29 20.55 -7.93 1.90
CA PHE A 29 20.05 -7.76 3.28
C PHE A 29 21.01 -7.06 4.27
N ASP A 30 22.30 -6.87 3.95
CA ASP A 30 23.26 -6.25 4.90
C ASP A 30 23.78 -4.84 4.52
N GLN A 31 23.27 -4.22 3.45
CA GLN A 31 23.74 -2.89 3.02
C GLN A 31 22.59 -1.98 2.59
N TRP A 32 21.78 -1.54 3.55
CA TRP A 32 21.00 -0.31 3.41
C TRP A 32 21.94 0.89 3.58
N ALA A 33 22.91 1.03 2.66
CA ALA A 33 23.78 2.18 2.57
C ALA A 33 23.16 3.17 1.56
N PRO A 34 22.81 4.41 1.97
CA PRO A 34 22.21 5.44 1.10
C PRO A 34 23.06 5.81 -0.13
N SER A 35 24.32 5.38 -0.18
CA SER A 35 25.30 5.75 -1.20
C SER A 35 25.16 5.03 -2.55
N ARG A 36 24.24 4.06 -2.66
CA ARG A 36 24.06 3.23 -3.87
C ARG A 36 22.75 3.44 -4.63
N LEU A 37 21.92 4.39 -4.22
CA LEU A 37 20.80 4.83 -5.05
C LEU A 37 21.35 5.51 -6.33
N PRO A 38 20.73 5.29 -7.51
CA PRO A 38 21.04 6.11 -8.68
C PRO A 38 20.80 7.55 -8.28
N LYS A 39 21.85 8.37 -8.29
CA LYS A 39 21.69 9.80 -8.03
C LYS A 39 20.95 10.37 -9.24
N PHE A 40 19.81 11.02 -9.03
CA PHE A 40 19.34 12.02 -10.00
C PHE A 40 20.54 12.90 -10.32
N VAL A 41 20.88 13.04 -11.61
CA VAL A 41 21.87 14.02 -12.00
C VAL A 41 21.38 15.37 -11.51
N ASN A 42 22.28 16.08 -10.85
CA ASN A 42 22.09 17.32 -10.09
C ASN A 42 21.69 18.51 -11.00
N GLU A 43 20.77 18.31 -11.93
CA GLU A 43 20.02 19.39 -12.57
C GLU A 43 18.93 19.77 -11.57
N SER A 44 19.05 20.96 -10.98
CA SER A 44 18.07 21.50 -10.04
C SER A 44 16.68 21.45 -10.68
N ILE A 45 15.82 20.54 -10.22
CA ILE A 45 14.42 20.50 -10.63
C ILE A 45 13.77 21.78 -10.12
N SER A 46 13.57 22.74 -11.03
CA SER A 46 12.89 24.00 -10.72
C SER A 46 11.39 23.73 -10.63
N VAL A 47 10.92 23.42 -9.42
CA VAL A 47 9.49 23.37 -9.13
C VAL A 47 8.95 24.81 -9.08
N PRO A 48 7.94 25.18 -9.90
CA PRO A 48 7.36 26.52 -9.84
C PRO A 48 6.90 26.87 -8.42
N PRO A 49 7.01 28.14 -8.00
CA PRO A 49 6.76 28.56 -6.63
C PRO A 49 5.32 28.32 -6.13
N LYS A 50 4.38 27.99 -7.03
CA LYS A 50 2.97 27.72 -6.74
C LYS A 50 2.59 26.24 -6.69
N VAL A 51 3.52 25.30 -6.95
CA VAL A 51 3.20 23.87 -6.89
C VAL A 51 3.02 23.45 -5.45
N ARG A 52 1.81 22.96 -5.13
CA ARG A 52 1.47 22.39 -3.83
C ARG A 52 1.27 20.88 -3.89
N GLN A 53 1.04 20.33 -5.08
CA GLN A 53 0.76 18.92 -5.28
C GLN A 53 1.66 18.30 -6.35
N ILE A 54 2.10 17.09 -6.08
CA ILE A 54 2.97 16.30 -6.95
C ILE A 54 2.38 14.91 -7.09
N ILE A 55 2.31 14.43 -8.33
CA ILE A 55 1.91 13.06 -8.65
C ILE A 55 3.13 12.33 -9.18
N LEU A 56 3.49 11.24 -8.53
CA LEU A 56 4.57 10.35 -8.95
C LEU A 56 3.96 9.02 -9.37
N GLY A 57 4.32 8.56 -10.56
CA GLY A 57 3.92 7.25 -11.08
C GLY A 57 5.12 6.37 -11.42
N ASN A 58 4.95 5.08 -11.21
CA ASN A 58 5.93 4.07 -11.61
C ASN A 58 5.92 3.81 -13.13
N SER A 59 4.85 4.17 -13.85
CA SER A 59 4.70 3.85 -15.27
C SER A 59 5.11 5.00 -16.20
N PRO A 60 5.85 4.72 -17.30
CA PRO A 60 6.03 5.68 -18.39
C PRO A 60 4.72 5.92 -19.18
N TYR A 61 3.65 5.16 -18.89
CA TYR A 61 2.33 5.23 -19.52
C TYR A 61 1.28 5.84 -18.60
N ALA A 62 1.54 6.99 -17.97
CA ALA A 62 0.51 7.72 -17.21
C ALA A 62 -0.74 8.10 -18.05
N SER A 63 -0.68 7.93 -19.38
CA SER A 63 -1.84 8.00 -20.27
C SER A 63 -2.87 6.88 -20.04
N TYR A 64 -2.54 5.84 -19.27
CA TYR A 64 -3.38 4.68 -18.96
C TYR A 64 -3.75 4.59 -17.47
N LEU A 65 -4.12 5.71 -16.85
CA LEU A 65 -4.82 5.68 -15.56
C LEU A 65 -6.18 5.00 -15.76
N PRO A 66 -6.48 3.87 -15.06
CA PRO A 66 -7.82 3.29 -15.01
C PRO A 66 -8.87 4.36 -14.65
N SER A 67 -10.08 4.24 -15.17
CA SER A 67 -11.13 5.28 -15.05
C SER A 67 -11.48 5.67 -13.60
N HIS A 68 -11.32 4.76 -12.64
CA HIS A 68 -11.55 5.00 -11.22
C HIS A 68 -10.36 5.67 -10.51
N LEU A 69 -9.11 5.29 -10.78
CA LEU A 69 -7.94 6.11 -10.40
C LEU A 69 -8.00 7.49 -11.04
N ARG A 70 -8.52 7.58 -12.26
CA ARG A 70 -8.76 8.87 -12.90
C ARG A 70 -9.81 9.67 -12.15
N ALA A 71 -10.88 9.06 -11.65
CA ALA A 71 -11.86 9.75 -10.80
C ALA A 71 -11.27 10.20 -9.45
N ILE A 72 -10.41 9.41 -8.79
CA ILE A 72 -9.73 9.80 -7.53
C ILE A 72 -8.70 10.90 -7.81
N VAL A 73 -7.94 10.78 -8.89
CA VAL A 73 -7.04 11.82 -9.36
C VAL A 73 -7.84 13.07 -9.75
N ASP A 74 -8.97 12.94 -10.43
CA ASP A 74 -9.85 14.03 -10.85
C ASP A 74 -10.57 14.66 -9.66
N GLU A 75 -10.93 13.90 -8.63
CA GLU A 75 -11.53 14.38 -7.38
C GLU A 75 -10.48 15.11 -6.54
N ALA A 76 -9.27 14.55 -6.42
CA ALA A 76 -8.13 15.26 -5.86
C ALA A 76 -7.87 16.55 -6.66
N LEU A 77 -7.92 16.50 -8.00
CA LEU A 77 -7.79 17.67 -8.88
C LEU A 77 -8.97 18.66 -8.76
N GLN A 78 -10.17 18.21 -8.44
CA GLN A 78 -11.36 19.05 -8.21
C GLN A 78 -11.29 19.75 -6.85
N GLN A 79 -10.86 19.05 -5.80
CA GLN A 79 -10.57 19.66 -4.50
C GLN A 79 -9.42 20.69 -4.61
N ILE A 80 -8.47 20.49 -5.54
CA ILE A 80 -7.38 21.44 -5.85
C ILE A 80 -7.85 22.67 -6.64
N THR A 81 -8.78 22.55 -7.59
CA THR A 81 -9.21 23.71 -8.41
C THR A 81 -9.95 24.78 -7.60
N ALA A 82 -10.39 24.46 -6.39
CA ALA A 82 -10.88 25.41 -5.40
C ALA A 82 -9.77 26.21 -4.68
N GLU A 83 -8.51 25.72 -4.67
CA GLU A 83 -7.35 26.37 -4.05
C GLU A 83 -6.25 26.66 -5.09
N GLU A 84 -6.05 27.92 -5.48
CA GLU A 84 -5.13 28.42 -6.53
C GLU A 84 -3.68 27.82 -6.57
N GLY A 85 -3.49 26.59 -7.07
CA GLY A 85 -2.20 25.89 -7.15
C GLY A 85 -1.95 25.18 -8.49
N SER A 86 -0.68 25.09 -8.91
CA SER A 86 -0.24 24.40 -10.14
C SER A 86 0.22 22.97 -9.90
N ASN A 87 0.11 22.07 -10.88
CA ASN A 87 0.39 20.62 -10.75
C ASN A 87 1.71 20.20 -11.44
N LEU A 88 2.45 19.28 -10.81
CA LEU A 88 3.64 18.63 -11.40
C LEU A 88 3.42 17.11 -11.44
N ALA A 89 3.49 16.51 -12.64
CA ALA A 89 3.42 15.07 -12.83
C ALA A 89 4.79 14.56 -13.31
N LEU A 90 5.43 13.70 -12.53
CA LEU A 90 6.70 13.08 -12.90
C LEU A 90 6.47 11.60 -13.18
N ASN A 91 6.76 11.19 -14.41
CA ASN A 91 6.73 9.80 -14.86
C ASN A 91 8.15 9.42 -15.23
N ASP A 92 8.93 8.94 -14.27
CA ASP A 92 10.35 8.69 -14.52
C ASP A 92 10.85 7.37 -13.93
N ALA A 93 10.28 6.29 -14.45
CA ALA A 93 10.94 5.00 -14.38
C ALA A 93 10.92 4.34 -15.76
N LYS A 94 11.75 4.87 -16.66
CA LYS A 94 12.16 4.13 -17.85
C LYS A 94 13.08 3.00 -17.42
N GLU A 95 12.69 1.78 -17.81
CA GLU A 95 13.49 0.58 -18.04
C GLU A 95 14.88 0.59 -17.38
N SER A 96 15.01 -0.06 -16.20
CA SER A 96 16.22 -0.78 -15.71
C SER A 96 16.24 -1.01 -14.18
N GLY A 97 15.15 -0.74 -13.45
CA GLY A 97 15.12 -1.09 -12.03
C GLY A 97 13.71 -1.15 -11.44
N CYS A 98 13.45 -2.24 -10.73
CA CYS A 98 12.27 -2.52 -9.94
C CYS A 98 12.31 -1.71 -8.63
N TRP A 99 12.26 -0.38 -8.79
CA TRP A 99 12.20 0.61 -7.72
C TRP A 99 10.76 0.87 -7.29
N THR A 100 10.54 1.05 -5.99
CA THR A 100 9.18 1.34 -5.48
C THR A 100 8.88 2.81 -5.66
N ILE A 101 7.60 3.18 -5.76
CA ILE A 101 7.25 4.59 -5.93
C ILE A 101 7.69 5.43 -4.71
N ASN A 102 7.73 4.83 -3.52
CA ASN A 102 8.26 5.46 -2.31
C ASN A 102 9.74 5.78 -2.44
N THR A 103 10.55 4.90 -3.03
CA THR A 103 11.98 5.15 -3.24
C THR A 103 12.18 6.33 -4.18
N VAL A 104 11.41 6.38 -5.28
CA VAL A 104 11.41 7.50 -6.22
C VAL A 104 10.99 8.80 -5.52
N ALA A 105 9.96 8.74 -4.68
CA ALA A 105 9.48 9.87 -3.91
C ALA A 105 10.53 10.40 -2.92
N ILE A 106 11.19 9.51 -2.18
CA ILE A 106 12.24 9.85 -1.23
C ILE A 106 13.38 10.55 -1.95
N ASP A 107 13.89 9.95 -3.03
CA ASP A 107 15.01 10.50 -3.79
C ASP A 107 14.62 11.87 -4.40
N PHE A 108 13.42 11.98 -4.98
CA PHE A 108 12.86 13.25 -5.44
C PHE A 108 12.83 14.31 -4.32
N LEU A 109 12.27 13.99 -3.15
CA LEU A 109 12.21 14.92 -2.02
C LEU A 109 13.60 15.29 -1.46
N GLN A 110 14.61 14.43 -1.63
CA GLN A 110 16.00 14.72 -1.26
C GLN A 110 16.66 15.70 -2.23
N THR A 111 16.30 15.67 -3.52
CA THR A 111 16.83 16.63 -4.51
C THR A 111 16.27 18.05 -4.33
N LEU A 112 15.12 18.21 -3.68
CA LEU A 112 14.49 19.51 -3.46
C LEU A 112 15.16 20.30 -2.33
N HIS A 113 15.39 21.59 -2.58
CA HIS A 113 15.75 22.54 -1.52
C HIS A 113 14.66 22.57 -0.42
N GLY A 114 15.08 22.73 0.84
CA GLY A 114 14.16 22.71 2.00
C GLY A 114 13.01 23.73 1.92
N THR A 115 13.24 24.88 1.28
CA THR A 115 12.21 25.90 1.05
C THR A 115 11.14 25.47 0.05
N VAL A 116 11.50 24.68 -0.96
CA VAL A 116 10.55 24.10 -1.92
C VAL A 116 9.84 22.92 -1.27
N ARG A 117 10.60 22.03 -0.62
CA ARG A 117 10.06 20.84 0.05
C ARG A 117 9.01 21.17 1.11
N SER A 118 9.21 22.25 1.87
CA SER A 118 8.27 22.74 2.88
C SER A 118 7.01 23.42 2.31
N ARG A 119 6.93 23.65 0.99
CA ARG A 119 5.74 24.19 0.32
C ARG A 119 4.83 23.12 -0.26
N ILE A 120 5.35 21.92 -0.50
CA ILE A 120 4.54 20.78 -0.93
C ILE A 120 3.52 20.48 0.17
N ARG A 121 2.27 20.29 -0.22
CA ARG A 121 1.17 19.94 0.68
C ARG A 121 0.66 18.54 0.40
N GLN A 122 0.72 18.11 -0.85
CA GLN A 122 0.20 16.80 -1.25
C GLN A 122 1.17 16.06 -2.16
N LEU A 123 1.34 14.78 -1.88
CA LEU A 123 2.15 13.86 -2.67
C LEU A 123 1.30 12.61 -2.95
N VAL A 124 0.96 12.41 -4.22
CA VAL A 124 0.21 11.24 -4.66
C VAL A 124 1.19 10.25 -5.28
N LEU A 125 1.24 9.05 -4.72
CA LEU A 125 2.14 7.98 -5.10
C LEU A 125 1.33 6.87 -5.76
N LEU A 126 1.50 6.70 -7.07
CA LEU A 126 0.81 5.68 -7.86
C LEU A 126 1.70 4.43 -7.97
N GLU A 127 1.38 3.43 -7.17
CA GLU A 127 2.01 2.10 -7.26
C GLU A 127 1.17 1.18 -8.14
N ASP A 128 1.45 1.24 -9.44
CA ASP A 128 0.71 0.51 -10.49
C ASP A 128 1.45 -0.71 -11.03
N ARG A 129 2.50 -1.15 -10.33
CA ARG A 129 3.27 -2.34 -10.66
C ARG A 129 4.01 -2.85 -9.44
N LYS A 130 4.32 -4.14 -9.45
CA LYS A 130 5.24 -4.71 -8.49
C LYS A 130 6.64 -4.15 -8.62
N SER A 131 7.28 -4.06 -7.47
CA SER A 131 8.64 -3.62 -7.27
C SER A 131 9.37 -4.53 -6.28
N MET A 132 10.69 -4.39 -6.15
CA MET A 132 11.50 -5.28 -5.31
C MET A 132 11.37 -4.96 -3.82
N ALA A 133 11.75 -5.95 -3.00
CA ALA A 133 12.07 -5.81 -1.58
C ALA A 133 10.93 -5.29 -0.68
N PHE A 134 9.83 -6.04 -0.52
CA PHE A 134 8.77 -5.74 0.46
C PHE A 134 8.26 -4.29 0.37
N GLN A 135 7.89 -3.88 -0.85
CA GLN A 135 7.43 -2.54 -1.20
C GLN A 135 6.36 -1.95 -0.28
N GLU A 136 5.53 -2.77 0.36
CA GLU A 136 4.57 -2.38 1.39
C GLU A 136 5.21 -1.53 2.50
N SER A 137 6.40 -1.89 2.96
CA SER A 137 7.11 -1.28 4.11
C SER A 137 7.78 0.06 3.80
N HIS A 138 7.96 0.40 2.52
CA HIS A 138 8.80 1.54 2.13
C HIS A 138 8.24 2.92 2.50
N ALA A 139 6.96 2.98 2.91
CA ALA A 139 6.37 4.21 3.45
C ALA A 139 7.08 4.69 4.73
N LEU A 140 7.78 3.81 5.46
CA LEU A 140 8.62 4.16 6.61
C LEU A 140 9.65 5.25 6.27
N GLY A 141 10.24 5.21 5.08
CA GLY A 141 11.23 6.20 4.64
C GLY A 141 10.67 7.62 4.47
N LEU A 142 9.35 7.76 4.39
CA LEU A 142 8.67 9.05 4.20
C LEU A 142 8.42 9.81 5.52
N ILE A 143 8.48 9.13 6.67
CA ILE A 143 8.18 9.69 7.99
C ILE A 143 8.99 10.97 8.27
N SER A 144 10.29 10.94 7.96
CA SER A 144 11.17 12.08 8.18
C SER A 144 10.74 13.35 7.43
N PHE A 145 10.15 13.20 6.24
CA PHE A 145 9.65 14.33 5.45
C PHE A 145 8.35 14.88 6.00
N CYS A 146 7.48 14.02 6.51
CA CYS A 146 6.25 14.42 7.19
C CYS A 146 6.54 15.21 8.48
N HIS A 147 7.60 14.87 9.22
CA HIS A 147 8.04 15.68 10.36
C HIS A 147 8.61 17.05 9.97
N GLN A 148 9.43 17.09 8.92
CA GLN A 148 10.01 18.35 8.43
C GLN A 148 8.97 19.28 7.80
N ASN A 149 7.89 18.70 7.28
CA ASN A 149 6.77 19.42 6.72
C ASN A 149 5.45 18.84 7.27
N PRO A 150 4.98 19.32 8.43
CA PRO A 150 3.76 18.81 9.07
C PRO A 150 2.47 18.96 8.24
N ARG A 151 2.53 19.79 7.19
CA ARG A 151 1.43 20.01 6.24
C ARG A 151 1.52 19.11 5.01
N LEU A 152 2.52 18.24 4.93
CA LEU A 152 2.60 17.24 3.88
C LEU A 152 1.57 16.14 4.14
N ARG A 153 0.85 15.77 3.09
CA ARG A 153 -0.12 14.69 3.02
C ARG A 153 0.30 13.77 1.88
N ILE A 154 0.42 12.49 2.18
CA ILE A 154 0.90 11.47 1.24
C ILE A 154 -0.21 10.48 1.00
N HIS A 155 -0.65 10.36 -0.26
CA HIS A 155 -1.68 9.41 -0.66
C HIS A 155 -1.03 8.36 -1.54
N ARG A 156 -0.97 7.12 -1.06
CA ARG A 156 -0.44 5.98 -1.81
C ARG A 156 -1.59 5.19 -2.40
N LEU A 157 -1.68 5.20 -3.72
CA LEU A 157 -2.69 4.47 -4.49
C LEU A 157 -2.06 3.18 -5.03
N VAL A 158 -2.65 2.04 -4.72
CA VAL A 158 -2.09 0.72 -5.07
C VAL A 158 -3.05 -0.02 -5.99
N ASP A 159 -2.64 -0.22 -7.25
CA ASP A 159 -3.32 -1.13 -8.18
C ASP A 159 -3.11 -2.57 -7.70
N LEU A 160 -4.15 -3.18 -7.13
CA LEU A 160 -4.05 -4.52 -6.56
C LEU A 160 -3.64 -5.58 -7.61
N TRP A 161 -4.06 -5.42 -8.86
CA TRP A 161 -3.86 -6.42 -9.93
C TRP A 161 -2.41 -6.41 -10.38
N ARG A 162 -1.87 -5.21 -10.60
CA ARG A 162 -0.53 -5.04 -11.15
C ARG A 162 0.55 -5.05 -10.07
N THR A 163 0.18 -4.75 -8.83
CA THR A 163 1.13 -4.60 -7.72
C THR A 163 1.13 -5.79 -6.77
N CYS A 164 -0.05 -6.28 -6.36
CA CYS A 164 -0.14 -7.32 -5.33
C CYS A 164 -0.24 -8.73 -5.93
N PHE A 165 -0.95 -8.92 -7.03
CA PHE A 165 -1.31 -10.25 -7.54
C PHE A 165 -0.36 -10.84 -8.57
N THR A 166 0.91 -10.42 -8.56
CA THR A 166 1.90 -10.96 -9.49
C THR A 166 2.30 -12.40 -9.11
N PRO A 167 2.38 -13.34 -10.07
CA PRO A 167 2.73 -14.75 -9.81
C PRO A 167 4.07 -14.97 -9.10
N GLU A 168 5.01 -14.04 -9.25
CA GLU A 168 6.40 -14.17 -8.81
C GLU A 168 6.61 -14.06 -7.29
N ARG A 169 5.61 -13.64 -6.49
CA ARG A 169 5.81 -13.37 -5.04
C ARG A 169 6.01 -14.64 -4.20
N TYR A 170 5.81 -15.83 -4.74
CA TYR A 170 5.82 -17.10 -3.99
C TYR A 170 6.87 -18.12 -4.45
N GLY A 171 8.01 -17.70 -5.02
CA GLY A 171 9.28 -18.45 -4.96
C GLY A 171 9.31 -19.91 -5.44
N GLY A 172 8.28 -20.43 -6.12
CA GLY A 172 8.24 -21.83 -6.50
C GLY A 172 7.06 -22.14 -7.41
N GLY A 173 7.37 -22.59 -8.63
CA GLY A 173 6.58 -23.62 -9.33
C GLY A 173 5.15 -23.31 -9.76
N PHE A 174 4.57 -22.12 -9.53
CA PHE A 174 3.33 -21.75 -10.20
C PHE A 174 3.63 -21.38 -11.66
N SER A 175 3.98 -22.38 -12.46
CA SER A 175 4.11 -22.31 -13.92
C SER A 175 2.74 -22.22 -14.62
N GLY A 176 1.66 -21.99 -13.86
CA GLY A 176 0.37 -21.59 -14.37
C GLY A 176 0.14 -20.14 -14.01
N THR A 177 -0.16 -19.30 -15.00
CA THR A 177 -1.00 -18.12 -14.75
C THR A 177 -2.18 -18.58 -13.88
N PRO A 178 -2.42 -18.02 -12.68
CA PRO A 178 -3.65 -18.29 -11.96
C PRO A 178 -4.80 -17.94 -12.91
N THR A 179 -5.50 -18.95 -13.42
CA THR A 179 -6.66 -18.73 -14.30
C THR A 179 -7.80 -18.04 -13.55
N ALA A 180 -7.73 -18.01 -12.22
CA ALA A 180 -8.51 -17.16 -11.33
C ALA A 180 -7.67 -16.76 -10.11
N ILE A 181 -7.69 -15.47 -9.76
CA ILE A 181 -7.22 -14.97 -8.46
C ILE A 181 -8.36 -15.24 -7.47
N THR A 182 -8.14 -16.12 -6.49
CA THR A 182 -9.14 -16.33 -5.43
C THR A 182 -9.09 -15.17 -4.42
N PRO A 183 -10.21 -14.84 -3.76
CA PRO A 183 -10.23 -13.83 -2.70
C PRO A 183 -9.20 -14.09 -1.59
N GLU A 184 -8.92 -15.35 -1.26
CA GLU A 184 -7.93 -15.75 -0.25
C GLU A 184 -6.51 -15.41 -0.70
N PHE A 185 -6.17 -15.71 -1.96
CA PHE A 185 -4.87 -15.36 -2.51
C PHE A 185 -4.69 -13.85 -2.62
N ALA A 186 -5.75 -13.15 -2.99
CA ALA A 186 -5.76 -11.70 -3.05
C ALA A 186 -5.58 -11.07 -1.68
N ALA A 187 -6.35 -11.50 -0.69
CA ALA A 187 -6.24 -11.05 0.70
C ALA A 187 -4.83 -11.33 1.25
N ALA A 188 -4.30 -12.53 1.04
CA ALA A 188 -2.92 -12.89 1.40
C ALA A 188 -1.88 -11.92 0.82
N SER A 189 -2.10 -11.48 -0.43
CA SER A 189 -1.16 -10.61 -1.13
C SER A 189 -1.29 -9.14 -0.71
N ALA A 190 -2.48 -8.69 -0.32
CA ALA A 190 -2.72 -7.33 0.16
C ALA A 190 -2.56 -7.18 1.68
N TYR A 191 -2.54 -8.27 2.43
CA TYR A 191 -2.38 -8.31 3.88
C TYR A 191 -1.20 -7.48 4.40
N SER A 192 0.00 -7.70 3.85
CA SER A 192 1.21 -7.04 4.35
C SER A 192 1.14 -5.52 4.19
N TRP A 193 0.42 -5.02 3.19
CA TRP A 193 0.18 -3.60 2.99
C TRP A 193 -0.66 -2.98 4.10
N ILE A 194 -1.70 -3.69 4.56
CA ILE A 194 -2.57 -3.23 5.64
C ILE A 194 -1.78 -3.17 6.95
N VAL A 195 -1.05 -4.24 7.26
CA VAL A 195 -0.26 -4.34 8.49
C VAL A 195 0.86 -3.30 8.52
N GLU A 196 1.59 -3.13 7.41
CA GLU A 196 2.65 -2.11 7.32
C GLU A 196 2.09 -0.70 7.46
N ALA A 197 0.96 -0.39 6.80
CA ALA A 197 0.30 0.91 6.94
C ALA A 197 -0.17 1.17 8.38
N HIS A 198 -0.75 0.16 9.04
CA HIS A 198 -1.16 0.24 10.44
C HIS A 198 0.05 0.49 11.37
N ALA A 199 1.20 -0.13 11.09
CA ALA A 199 2.42 0.03 11.87
C ALA A 199 3.07 1.43 11.75
N LEU A 200 2.75 2.21 10.70
CA LEU A 200 3.35 3.53 10.48
C LEU A 200 3.09 4.51 11.63
N ALA A 201 1.90 4.47 12.24
CA ALA A 201 1.57 5.33 13.37
C ALA A 201 2.51 5.08 14.56
N ALA A 202 2.73 3.80 14.91
CA ALA A 202 3.67 3.40 15.95
C ALA A 202 5.13 3.74 15.60
N ALA A 203 5.47 3.75 14.31
CA ALA A 203 6.78 4.17 13.80
C ALA A 203 6.99 5.70 13.80
N GLY A 204 5.97 6.49 14.17
CA GLY A 204 6.05 7.95 14.27
C GLY A 204 5.51 8.72 13.07
N MET A 205 4.84 8.06 12.12
CA MET A 205 4.12 8.77 11.06
C MET A 205 3.07 9.71 11.69
N PRO A 206 3.10 11.03 11.39
CA PRO A 206 2.10 11.94 11.94
C PRO A 206 0.69 11.58 11.49
N THR A 207 -0.30 11.78 12.36
CA THR A 207 -1.72 11.60 12.04
C THR A 207 -2.11 12.41 10.81
N GLU A 208 -2.97 11.86 9.97
CA GLU A 208 -3.38 12.42 8.68
C GLU A 208 -2.27 12.57 7.62
N ALA A 209 -0.99 12.33 7.94
CA ALA A 209 0.09 12.56 6.99
C ALA A 209 0.16 11.50 5.88
N PHE A 210 -0.43 10.33 6.10
CA PHE A 210 -0.37 9.20 5.18
C PHE A 210 -1.74 8.53 5.03
N LYS A 211 -2.10 8.22 3.78
CA LYS A 211 -3.26 7.42 3.42
C LYS A 211 -2.85 6.37 2.39
N LEU A 212 -3.29 5.13 2.57
CA LEU A 212 -3.15 4.02 1.62
C LEU A 212 -4.53 3.68 1.07
N THR A 213 -4.69 3.71 -0.24
CA THR A 213 -5.96 3.34 -0.88
C THR A 213 -5.71 2.22 -1.89
N PHE A 214 -6.49 1.15 -1.77
CA PHE A 214 -6.46 0.06 -2.73
C PHE A 214 -7.36 0.35 -3.93
N ASP A 215 -6.82 0.09 -5.12
CA ASP A 215 -7.49 0.30 -6.39
C ASP A 215 -7.83 -1.04 -7.03
N ALA A 216 -9.13 -1.25 -7.23
CA ALA A 216 -9.72 -2.40 -7.89
C ALA A 216 -11.22 -2.16 -8.14
N PRO A 217 -11.88 -2.98 -8.99
CA PRO A 217 -13.32 -2.94 -9.14
C PRO A 217 -14.04 -3.12 -7.79
N PRO A 218 -15.11 -2.36 -7.49
CA PRO A 218 -15.77 -2.38 -6.17
C PRO A 218 -16.22 -3.76 -5.70
N SER A 219 -16.73 -4.61 -6.61
CA SER A 219 -17.13 -5.98 -6.28
C SER A 219 -15.96 -6.84 -5.79
N HIS A 220 -14.76 -6.62 -6.32
CA HIS A 220 -13.57 -7.33 -5.85
C HIS A 220 -13.04 -6.74 -4.55
N LEU A 221 -13.03 -5.41 -4.39
CA LEU A 221 -12.66 -4.78 -3.12
C LEU A 221 -13.56 -5.29 -1.99
N GLN A 222 -14.88 -5.40 -2.22
CA GLN A 222 -15.82 -5.94 -1.23
C GLN A 222 -15.50 -7.40 -0.89
N SER A 223 -15.18 -8.22 -1.89
CA SER A 223 -14.79 -9.62 -1.67
C SER A 223 -13.52 -9.75 -0.82
N PHE A 224 -12.52 -8.91 -1.07
CA PHE A 224 -11.29 -8.88 -0.29
C PHE A 224 -11.52 -8.38 1.12
N TYR A 225 -12.31 -7.31 1.27
CA TYR A 225 -12.71 -6.77 2.55
C TYR A 225 -13.42 -7.81 3.42
N ASN A 226 -14.39 -8.53 2.86
CA ASN A 226 -15.08 -9.62 3.56
C ASN A 226 -14.10 -10.73 3.99
N THR A 227 -13.12 -11.03 3.13
CA THR A 227 -12.07 -12.02 3.43
C THR A 227 -11.16 -11.55 4.57
N PHE A 228 -10.79 -10.26 4.61
CA PHE A 228 -10.00 -9.69 5.71
C PHE A 228 -10.75 -9.73 7.03
N ASN A 229 -12.00 -9.28 7.05
CA ASN A 229 -12.85 -9.29 8.24
C ASN A 229 -13.01 -10.71 8.80
N ARG A 230 -13.29 -11.66 7.92
CA ARG A 230 -13.41 -13.08 8.29
C ARG A 230 -12.11 -13.63 8.87
N ASN A 231 -10.98 -13.38 8.21
CA ASN A 231 -9.68 -13.88 8.68
C ASN A 231 -9.29 -13.26 10.03
N ALA A 232 -9.55 -11.98 10.23
CA ALA A 232 -9.31 -11.30 11.49
C ALA A 232 -10.18 -11.85 12.62
N ALA A 233 -11.46 -12.10 12.34
CA ALA A 233 -12.39 -12.73 13.27
C ALA A 233 -11.94 -14.15 13.68
N ILE A 234 -11.54 -14.97 12.70
CA ILE A 234 -11.01 -16.32 12.95
C ILE A 234 -9.72 -16.26 13.76
N GLN A 235 -8.82 -15.31 13.45
CA GLN A 235 -7.58 -15.14 14.18
C GLN A 235 -7.82 -14.90 15.67
N GLU A 236 -8.61 -13.86 16.00
CA GLU A 236 -8.89 -13.52 17.40
C GLU A 236 -9.66 -14.63 18.13
N ALA A 237 -10.63 -15.25 17.47
CA ALA A 237 -11.39 -16.34 18.08
C ALA A 237 -10.49 -17.55 18.37
N PHE A 238 -9.60 -17.89 17.44
CA PHE A 238 -8.62 -18.97 17.61
C PHE A 238 -7.66 -18.67 18.76
N GLU A 239 -7.04 -17.50 18.75
CA GLU A 239 -6.10 -17.06 19.80
C GLU A 239 -6.78 -17.03 21.16
N GLY A 240 -7.98 -16.45 21.24
CA GLY A 240 -8.76 -16.42 22.46
C GLY A 240 -9.16 -17.81 22.98
N CYS A 241 -9.44 -18.78 22.10
CA CYS A 241 -9.68 -20.17 22.49
C CYS A 241 -8.40 -20.87 22.94
N PHE A 242 -7.28 -20.62 22.26
CA PHE A 242 -5.97 -21.20 22.58
C PHE A 242 -5.51 -20.73 23.97
N GLU A 243 -5.53 -19.43 24.24
CA GLU A 243 -5.15 -18.83 25.52
C GLU A 243 -6.00 -19.35 26.70
N ARG A 244 -7.29 -19.60 26.45
CA ARG A 244 -8.24 -20.13 27.46
C ARG A 244 -8.18 -21.66 27.60
N GLY A 245 -7.36 -22.35 26.81
CA GLY A 245 -7.25 -23.82 26.82
C GLY A 245 -8.52 -24.53 26.33
N TYR A 246 -9.30 -23.90 25.45
CA TYR A 246 -10.55 -24.45 24.91
C TYR A 246 -10.35 -25.33 23.67
N ILE A 247 -9.18 -25.31 23.07
CA ILE A 247 -8.86 -26.12 21.89
C ILE A 247 -8.43 -27.52 22.35
N LEU A 248 -9.21 -28.53 21.97
CA LEU A 248 -8.88 -29.92 22.31
C LEU A 248 -7.61 -30.35 21.58
N GLN A 249 -6.67 -30.95 22.33
CA GLN A 249 -5.40 -31.47 21.80
C GLN A 249 -4.50 -30.40 21.16
N SER A 250 -4.63 -29.13 21.59
CA SER A 250 -3.75 -28.06 21.11
C SER A 250 -2.28 -28.33 21.45
N SER A 251 -1.40 -28.07 20.48
CA SER A 251 0.04 -28.02 20.68
C SER A 251 0.58 -26.68 20.16
N GLU A 252 1.74 -26.26 20.66
CA GLU A 252 2.45 -25.08 20.12
C GLU A 252 2.75 -25.24 18.62
N GLU A 253 3.07 -26.46 18.18
CA GLU A 253 3.28 -26.75 16.77
C GLU A 253 2.02 -26.47 15.94
N PHE A 254 0.84 -26.82 16.46
CA PHE A 254 -0.42 -26.51 15.79
C PHE A 254 -0.70 -25.00 15.76
N TYR A 255 -0.44 -24.29 16.86
CA TYR A 255 -0.56 -22.84 16.92
C TYR A 255 0.29 -22.16 15.84
N VAL A 256 1.58 -22.50 15.77
CA VAL A 256 2.51 -21.98 14.76
C VAL A 256 2.03 -22.33 13.35
N ARG A 257 1.58 -23.56 13.10
CA ARG A 257 1.07 -23.98 11.78
C ARG A 257 -0.21 -23.25 11.39
N PHE A 258 -1.10 -23.00 12.34
CA PHE A 258 -2.34 -22.28 12.09
C PHE A 258 -2.05 -20.81 11.73
N ARG A 259 -1.17 -20.17 12.51
CA ARG A 259 -0.65 -18.81 12.30
C ARG A 259 0.14 -18.66 11.00
N ALA A 260 0.89 -19.68 10.56
CA ALA A 260 1.67 -19.66 9.32
C ALA A 260 0.82 -19.57 8.02
N SER A 261 -0.51 -19.54 8.13
CA SER A 261 -1.37 -19.20 6.99
C SER A 261 -1.27 -17.72 6.65
N THR A 262 -1.36 -17.40 5.36
CA THR A 262 -0.94 -16.12 4.74
C THR A 262 -1.57 -14.84 5.29
N CYS A 263 -2.61 -14.92 6.12
CA CYS A 263 -3.29 -13.77 6.71
C CYS A 263 -3.33 -13.80 8.25
N LEU A 264 -2.81 -14.85 8.89
CA LEU A 264 -2.87 -15.03 10.34
C LEU A 264 -1.48 -14.83 10.97
N VAL A 265 -0.54 -14.16 10.30
CA VAL A 265 0.88 -14.16 10.70
C VAL A 265 1.24 -13.04 11.69
N SER A 266 0.59 -11.88 11.61
CA SER A 266 0.83 -10.71 12.48
C SER A 266 -0.21 -10.61 13.59
N ASP A 267 0.26 -10.30 14.80
CA ASP A 267 -0.56 -10.01 15.97
C ASP A 267 -1.39 -8.74 15.80
N THR A 268 -0.93 -7.81 14.96
CA THR A 268 -1.60 -6.52 14.73
C THR A 268 -2.66 -6.56 13.64
N PHE A 269 -2.85 -7.71 12.99
CA PHE A 269 -3.79 -7.79 11.88
C PHE A 269 -5.25 -7.58 12.32
N PRO A 270 -5.76 -8.25 13.38
CA PRO A 270 -7.13 -8.01 13.79
C PRO A 270 -7.40 -6.57 14.19
N SER A 271 -6.49 -5.92 14.93
CA SER A 271 -6.62 -4.50 15.27
C SER A 271 -6.61 -3.61 14.02
N ALA A 272 -5.74 -3.88 13.04
CA ALA A 272 -5.71 -3.13 11.80
C ALA A 272 -7.02 -3.23 11.00
N ILE A 273 -7.68 -4.40 11.03
CA ILE A 273 -8.99 -4.58 10.38
C ILE A 273 -10.12 -3.91 11.17
N ARG A 274 -10.08 -3.92 12.50
CA ARG A 274 -11.03 -3.16 13.31
C ARG A 274 -10.95 -1.65 13.03
N ASP A 275 -9.73 -1.11 12.96
CA ASP A 275 -9.52 0.29 12.61
C ASP A 275 -10.03 0.60 11.19
N LEU A 276 -9.89 -0.34 10.26
CA LEU A 276 -10.43 -0.21 8.91
C LEU A 276 -11.97 -0.17 8.94
N ILE A 277 -12.63 -1.05 9.71
CA ILE A 277 -14.10 -1.06 9.87
C ILE A 277 -14.62 0.20 10.58
N GLN A 278 -13.83 0.76 11.50
CA GLN A 278 -14.22 1.94 12.27
C GLN A 278 -13.90 3.27 11.57
N GLY A 279 -13.28 3.23 10.39
CA GLY A 279 -12.83 4.42 9.67
C GLY A 279 -11.70 5.19 10.35
N THR A 280 -10.95 4.55 11.25
CA THR A 280 -9.80 5.14 11.97
C THR A 280 -8.45 4.74 11.38
N SER A 281 -8.44 3.82 10.41
CA SER A 281 -7.23 3.34 9.74
C SER A 281 -6.64 4.37 8.77
N MET A 282 -5.32 4.28 8.56
CA MET A 282 -4.65 4.95 7.43
C MET A 282 -4.97 4.28 6.09
N VAL A 283 -5.59 3.09 6.12
CA VAL A 283 -5.99 2.33 4.94
C VAL A 283 -7.44 2.63 4.62
N GLU A 284 -7.73 2.82 3.33
CA GLU A 284 -9.06 2.98 2.79
C GLU A 284 -9.31 1.94 1.71
N MET A 285 -10.47 1.31 1.79
CA MET A 285 -11.05 0.47 0.74
C MET A 285 -12.40 1.08 0.40
N GLY A 286 -12.64 1.43 -0.86
CA GLY A 286 -13.89 2.06 -1.31
C GLY A 286 -15.06 1.07 -1.31
N VAL A 287 -15.39 0.51 -0.16
CA VAL A 287 -16.37 -0.56 0.07
C VAL A 287 -17.36 -0.16 1.14
N GLU A 288 -18.51 -0.83 1.20
CA GLU A 288 -19.41 -0.69 2.34
C GLU A 288 -18.78 -1.42 3.53
N GLU A 289 -18.49 -0.64 4.59
CA GLU A 289 -17.93 -1.16 5.82
C GLU A 289 -18.95 -2.07 6.53
N GLY A 290 -18.46 -3.20 7.03
CA GLY A 290 -19.28 -4.20 7.70
C GLY A 290 -19.43 -3.94 9.20
N GLU A 291 -20.15 -4.83 9.89
CA GLU A 291 -20.19 -4.82 11.35
C GLU A 291 -18.95 -5.50 11.94
N LEU A 292 -18.49 -4.99 13.08
CA LEU A 292 -17.44 -5.64 13.86
C LEU A 292 -17.92 -7.01 14.36
N TRP A 293 -17.04 -8.00 14.33
CA TRP A 293 -17.34 -9.30 14.94
C TRP A 293 -17.27 -9.24 16.47
N ASP A 294 -18.13 -10.04 17.12
CA ASP A 294 -18.10 -10.29 18.55
C ASP A 294 -17.17 -11.47 18.85
N THR A 295 -15.97 -11.15 19.32
CA THR A 295 -14.92 -12.13 19.65
C THR A 295 -15.36 -13.10 20.73
N GLU A 296 -16.08 -12.64 21.76
CA GLU A 296 -16.50 -13.52 22.86
C GLU A 296 -17.60 -14.48 22.41
N GLN A 297 -18.51 -14.01 21.55
CA GLN A 297 -19.49 -14.88 20.93
C GLN A 297 -18.81 -15.95 20.06
N LEU A 298 -17.83 -15.58 19.25
CA LEU A 298 -17.08 -16.52 18.41
C LEU A 298 -16.33 -17.57 19.25
N ILE A 299 -15.64 -17.13 20.32
CA ILE A 299 -14.95 -18.03 21.26
C ILE A 299 -15.95 -18.99 21.91
N LYS A 300 -17.12 -18.50 22.32
CA LYS A 300 -18.16 -19.33 22.92
C LYS A 300 -18.68 -20.38 21.93
N CYS A 301 -18.89 -20.01 20.67
CA CYS A 301 -19.33 -20.93 19.62
C CYS A 301 -18.25 -21.96 19.25
N ALA A 302 -16.98 -21.57 19.28
CA ALA A 302 -15.84 -22.41 18.94
C ALA A 302 -15.29 -23.24 20.12
N LYS A 303 -15.91 -23.12 21.31
CA LYS A 303 -15.45 -23.82 22.51
C LYS A 303 -15.53 -25.33 22.32
N GLY A 304 -14.40 -26.01 22.54
CA GLY A 304 -14.30 -27.46 22.41
C GLY A 304 -14.11 -27.94 20.97
N TRP A 305 -13.97 -27.03 20.00
CA TRP A 305 -13.57 -27.41 18.65
C TRP A 305 -12.22 -28.12 18.64
N THR A 306 -12.15 -29.15 17.82
CA THR A 306 -10.94 -29.90 17.50
C THR A 306 -10.08 -29.13 16.50
N ILE A 307 -8.81 -29.53 16.41
CA ILE A 307 -7.88 -29.06 15.37
C ILE A 307 -8.50 -29.15 13.96
N ARG A 308 -9.24 -30.23 13.66
CA ARG A 308 -9.85 -30.44 12.35
C ARG A 308 -10.98 -29.46 12.06
N GLU A 309 -11.76 -29.08 13.06
CA GLU A 309 -12.82 -28.09 12.91
C GLU A 309 -12.25 -26.70 12.64
N TRP A 310 -11.18 -26.31 13.34
CA TRP A 310 -10.44 -25.07 13.03
C TRP A 310 -9.81 -25.09 11.63
N GLU A 311 -9.22 -26.21 11.23
CA GLU A 311 -8.69 -26.37 9.87
C GLU A 311 -9.79 -26.38 8.82
N TYR A 312 -10.95 -26.98 9.11
CA TYR A 312 -12.10 -26.97 8.23
C TYR A 312 -12.66 -25.58 8.09
N GLU A 313 -12.90 -24.85 9.18
CA GLU A 313 -13.39 -23.48 9.13
C GLU A 313 -12.44 -22.59 8.31
N LYS A 314 -11.13 -22.78 8.48
CA LYS A 314 -10.11 -22.11 7.65
C LYS A 314 -10.10 -22.55 6.18
N ASN A 315 -10.36 -23.83 5.87
CA ASN A 315 -10.17 -24.42 4.52
C ASN A 315 -11.45 -24.57 3.69
N ALA A 316 -12.62 -24.74 4.30
CA ALA A 316 -13.94 -24.74 3.65
C ALA A 316 -14.15 -23.45 2.82
N GLN A 317 -13.32 -22.46 3.13
CA GLN A 317 -13.28 -21.14 2.57
C GLN A 317 -12.29 -20.98 1.40
N ARG A 318 -11.53 -22.02 1.00
CA ARG A 318 -10.70 -22.01 -0.24
C ARG A 318 -11.44 -22.55 -1.47
N ASN A 319 -12.58 -23.21 -1.28
CA ASN A 319 -13.28 -23.99 -2.31
C ASN A 319 -14.65 -23.42 -2.71
N ASN A 320 -15.05 -22.28 -2.13
CA ASN A 320 -16.22 -21.48 -2.55
C ASN A 320 -15.71 -20.18 -3.19
#